data_AF-A0A172TVX1-F1
#
_entry.id   AF-A0A172TVX1-F1
#
_cell.length_a   1.000
_cell.length_b   1.000
_cell.length_c   1.000
_cell.angle_alpha   90.00
_cell.angle_beta   90.00
_cell.angle_gamma   90.00
#
_symmetry.space_group_name_H-M   'P 1'
#
loop_
_entity.id
_entity.type
_entity.pdbx_description
1 polymer ?
#
loop_
_entity_poly.entity_id
_entity_poly.type
_entity_poly.pdbx_seq_one_letter_code
_entity_poly.pdbx_strand_id
1 'polypeptide(L)'
;MKNEHTPFFGSLFGTKSQPAETDQPKQVVVTSYSQPHVLQQRMREERLSHGETVTANIAPVRLETERGKMVMYFCPMKSIEVLNTIASGDGGTLPAQVIVEGLTVPENLKPGMYKLKNVTLSSNGTMQVKATADTLWEMA
;
A
#
# COMPACT_ATOMS: atom_id res chain seq x y z
N MET A 1 -46.08 -10.79 -59.38
CA MET A 1 -46.52 -10.61 -57.99
C MET A 1 -45.74 -11.60 -57.15
N LYS A 2 -44.71 -11.11 -56.43
CA LYS A 2 -44.66 -10.95 -54.95
C LYS A 2 -44.55 -12.29 -54.22
N ASN A 3 -43.63 -12.56 -53.28
CA ASN A 3 -42.45 -11.89 -52.75
C ASN A 3 -41.68 -12.97 -51.97
N GLU A 4 -40.36 -12.90 -51.99
CA GLU A 4 -39.46 -13.62 -51.09
C GLU A 4 -39.54 -13.02 -49.68
N HIS A 5 -39.52 -13.86 -48.64
CA HIS A 5 -39.43 -13.41 -47.24
C HIS A 5 -38.17 -13.96 -46.59
N THR A 6 -37.12 -13.15 -46.65
CA THR A 6 -35.95 -13.16 -45.78
C THR A 6 -36.36 -12.63 -44.39
N PRO A 7 -36.02 -13.29 -43.27
CA PRO A 7 -36.10 -12.65 -41.97
C PRO A 7 -34.84 -11.79 -41.73
N PHE A 8 -35.03 -10.48 -41.94
CA PHE A 8 -34.15 -9.41 -41.50
C PHE A 8 -34.41 -9.16 -40.01
N PHE A 9 -33.63 -9.76 -39.10
CA PHE A 9 -33.62 -9.35 -37.69
C PHE A 9 -32.37 -8.54 -37.41
N GLY A 10 -32.55 -7.21 -37.41
CA GLY A 10 -31.58 -6.25 -36.93
C GLY A 10 -31.36 -6.42 -35.43
N SER A 11 -30.12 -6.72 -35.06
CA SER A 11 -29.63 -6.62 -33.69
C SER A 11 -28.88 -5.30 -33.54
N LEU A 12 -29.63 -4.22 -33.41
CA LEU A 12 -29.15 -2.87 -33.08
C LEU A 12 -29.08 -2.69 -31.56
N PHE A 13 -28.27 -3.48 -30.86
CA PHE A 13 -27.78 -3.11 -29.53
C PHE A 13 -26.36 -3.63 -29.39
N GLY A 14 -25.41 -2.70 -29.54
CA GLY A 14 -24.00 -2.95 -29.29
C GLY A 14 -23.83 -3.40 -27.85
N THR A 15 -23.57 -4.70 -27.68
CA THR A 15 -22.93 -5.23 -26.49
C THR A 15 -21.54 -4.61 -26.45
N LYS A 16 -21.41 -3.43 -25.84
CA LYS A 16 -20.14 -3.03 -25.24
C LYS A 16 -19.89 -4.04 -24.13
N SER A 17 -19.27 -5.15 -24.47
CA SER A 17 -18.39 -5.84 -23.55
C SER A 17 -17.37 -4.79 -23.14
N GLN A 18 -17.62 -4.10 -22.02
CA GLN A 18 -16.53 -3.50 -21.26
C GLN A 18 -15.52 -4.63 -21.09
N PRO A 19 -14.26 -4.46 -21.51
CA PRO A 19 -13.25 -5.40 -21.05
C PRO A 19 -13.34 -5.37 -19.52
N ALA A 20 -13.52 -6.55 -18.91
CA ALA A 20 -13.35 -6.70 -17.49
C ALA A 20 -12.06 -5.96 -17.14
N GLU A 21 -12.14 -4.95 -16.26
CA GLU A 21 -10.95 -4.38 -15.65
C GLU A 21 -10.17 -5.58 -15.14
N THR A 22 -9.00 -5.82 -15.73
CA THR A 22 -8.10 -6.88 -15.29
C THR A 22 -7.79 -6.59 -13.84
N ASP A 23 -8.27 -7.48 -12.97
CA ASP A 23 -8.19 -7.50 -11.51
C ASP A 23 -6.70 -7.50 -11.09
N GLN A 24 -6.10 -6.31 -11.04
CA GLN A 24 -4.67 -6.13 -10.84
C GLN A 24 -4.46 -5.36 -9.53
N PRO A 25 -3.75 -5.95 -8.56
CA PRO A 25 -3.51 -5.32 -7.27
C PRO A 25 -2.88 -3.93 -7.44
N LYS A 26 -3.42 -2.94 -6.73
CA LYS A 26 -2.94 -1.56 -6.84
C LYS A 26 -1.67 -1.39 -6.04
N GLN A 27 -0.60 -0.97 -6.70
CA GLN A 27 0.66 -0.64 -6.05
C GLN A 27 0.46 0.54 -5.10
N VAL A 28 0.98 0.40 -3.88
CA VAL A 28 1.02 1.45 -2.88
C VAL A 28 2.27 2.30 -3.08
N VAL A 29 2.09 3.62 -3.00
CA VAL A 29 3.19 4.59 -3.08
C VAL A 29 3.15 5.55 -1.90
N VAL A 30 4.24 6.26 -1.68
CA VAL A 30 4.32 7.42 -0.77
C VAL A 30 4.69 8.66 -1.57
N THR A 31 4.32 9.83 -1.05
CA THR A 31 4.65 11.13 -1.62
C THR A 31 5.34 12.01 -0.57
N SER A 32 5.75 13.22 -0.96
CA SER A 32 6.24 14.23 0.00
C SER A 32 5.20 14.59 1.06
N TYR A 33 3.91 14.41 0.77
CA TYR A 33 2.79 14.66 1.69
C TYR A 33 2.46 13.47 2.60
N SER A 34 3.14 12.32 2.44
CA SER A 34 2.91 11.13 3.28
C SER A 34 3.38 11.28 4.73
N GLN A 35 3.99 12.42 5.09
CA GLN A 35 4.48 12.76 6.44
C GLN A 35 5.50 11.74 7.00
N PRO A 36 6.65 11.54 6.32
CA PRO A 36 7.69 10.60 6.75
C PRO A 36 8.20 10.84 8.17
N HIS A 37 8.20 12.09 8.64
CA HIS A 37 8.61 12.45 10.00
C HIS A 37 7.76 11.75 11.07
N VAL A 38 6.51 11.38 10.79
CA VAL A 38 5.67 10.63 11.74
C VAL A 38 6.20 9.20 11.89
N LEU A 39 6.50 8.52 10.78
CA LEU A 39 7.14 7.19 10.83
C LEU A 39 8.47 7.27 11.59
N GLN A 40 9.33 8.24 11.24
CA GLN A 40 10.61 8.44 11.91
C GLN A 40 10.45 8.63 13.43
N GLN A 41 9.46 9.42 13.84
CA GLN A 41 9.17 9.64 15.26
C GLN A 41 8.72 8.35 15.95
N ARG A 42 7.82 7.57 15.35
CA ARG A 42 7.38 6.28 15.92
C ARG A 42 8.52 5.27 16.00
N MET A 43 9.41 5.25 15.02
CA MET A 43 10.61 4.42 15.06
C MET A 43 11.53 4.80 16.23
N ARG A 44 11.74 6.10 16.50
CA ARG A 44 12.50 6.55 17.68
C ARG A 44 11.84 6.14 19.00
N GLU A 45 10.52 6.23 19.07
CA GLU A 45 9.75 5.84 20.26
C GLU A 45 9.91 4.35 20.57
N GLU A 46 9.96 3.51 19.54
CA GLU A 46 10.30 2.07 19.65
C GLU A 46 11.81 1.80 19.77
N ARG A 47 12.62 2.85 19.97
CA ARG A 47 14.08 2.78 20.13
C ARG A 47 14.82 2.18 18.93
N LEU A 48 14.22 2.20 17.75
CA LEU A 48 14.89 1.82 16.52
C LEU A 48 15.93 2.88 16.14
N SER A 49 17.05 2.43 15.58
CA SER A 49 18.17 3.30 15.19
C SER A 49 18.58 3.09 13.74
N HIS A 50 19.54 3.90 13.27
CA HIS A 50 20.12 3.75 11.93
C HIS A 50 20.68 2.33 11.71
N GLY A 51 20.59 1.84 10.47
CA GLY A 51 21.09 0.50 10.09
C GLY A 51 20.21 -0.67 10.53
N GLU A 52 19.21 -0.42 11.37
CA GLU A 52 18.34 -1.45 11.91
C GLU A 52 17.36 -1.98 10.86
N THR A 53 17.01 -3.26 10.97
CA THR A 53 15.96 -3.90 10.18
C THR A 53 15.14 -4.80 11.08
N VAL A 54 13.82 -4.61 11.09
CA VAL A 54 12.87 -5.38 11.89
C VAL A 54 11.71 -5.88 11.04
N THR A 55 11.05 -6.96 11.49
CA THR A 55 9.67 -7.24 11.09
C THR A 55 8.75 -6.57 12.07
N ALA A 56 7.75 -5.84 11.59
CA ALA A 56 6.84 -5.08 12.44
C ALA A 56 5.42 -5.01 11.88
N ASN A 57 4.48 -4.66 12.76
CA ASN A 57 3.18 -4.13 12.36
C ASN A 57 3.20 -2.60 12.56
N ILE A 58 2.58 -1.85 11.64
CA ILE A 58 2.42 -0.40 11.77
C ILE A 58 0.93 -0.04 11.76
N ALA A 59 0.52 0.83 12.68
CA ALA A 59 -0.90 1.15 12.83
C ALA A 59 -1.20 2.54 13.40
N PRO A 60 -2.32 3.15 12.98
CA PRO A 60 -2.93 3.00 11.67
C PRO A 60 -2.12 3.76 10.60
N VAL A 61 -2.15 3.28 9.36
CA VAL A 61 -1.79 4.06 8.18
C VAL A 61 -3.06 4.41 7.41
N ARG A 62 -3.07 5.56 6.74
CA ARG A 62 -4.19 5.95 5.89
C ARG A 62 -3.88 5.65 4.44
N LEU A 63 -4.80 4.99 3.75
CA LEU A 63 -4.76 4.79 2.31
C LEU A 63 -5.76 5.73 1.65
N GLU A 64 -5.32 6.49 0.65
CA GLU A 64 -6.18 7.30 -0.20
C GLU A 64 -5.87 7.06 -1.68
N THR A 65 -6.88 7.18 -2.54
CA THR A 65 -6.65 7.14 -3.99
C THR A 65 -6.35 8.55 -4.48
N GLU A 66 -5.14 8.77 -4.98
CA GLU A 66 -4.73 10.04 -5.58
C GLU A 66 -4.24 9.80 -7.00
N ARG A 67 -4.87 10.45 -7.99
CA ARG A 67 -4.49 10.37 -9.42
C ARG A 67 -4.31 8.93 -9.92
N GLY A 68 -5.21 8.04 -9.50
CA GLY A 68 -5.21 6.62 -9.89
C GLY A 68 -4.19 5.74 -9.16
N LYS A 69 -3.43 6.28 -8.19
CA LYS A 69 -2.50 5.52 -7.35
C LYS A 69 -3.05 5.37 -5.94
N MET A 70 -2.72 4.28 -5.26
CA MET A 70 -2.98 4.17 -3.82
C MET A 70 -1.82 4.82 -3.06
N VAL A 71 -2.09 5.90 -2.35
CA VAL A 71 -1.09 6.63 -1.55
C VAL A 71 -1.26 6.28 -0.08
N MET A 72 -0.16 5.92 0.56
CA MET A 72 -0.11 5.69 2.00
C MET A 72 0.39 6.93 2.73
N TYR A 73 -0.35 7.34 3.77
CA TYR A 73 -0.01 8.44 4.66
C TYR A 73 0.22 7.93 6.07
N PHE A 74 1.29 8.42 6.70
CA PHE A 74 1.65 8.09 8.07
C PHE A 74 1.03 9.02 9.10
N CYS A 75 0.31 10.06 8.67
CA CYS A 75 -0.30 11.07 9.54
C CYS A 75 -1.08 10.53 10.74
N PRO A 76 -1.82 9.41 10.65
CA PRO A 76 -2.59 8.94 11.79
C PRO A 76 -1.85 7.88 12.60
N MET A 77 -0.59 7.55 12.25
CA MET A 77 0.15 6.46 12.88
C MET A 77 0.34 6.73 14.37
N LYS A 78 0.01 5.72 15.17
CA LYS A 78 0.09 5.73 16.62
C LYS A 78 1.19 4.82 17.14
N SER A 79 1.40 3.67 16.51
CA SER A 79 2.31 2.65 17.05
C SER A 79 3.01 1.86 15.95
N ILE A 80 4.21 1.40 16.29
CA ILE A 80 4.93 0.33 15.61
C ILE A 80 5.03 -0.81 16.62
N GLU A 81 4.64 -2.01 16.21
CA GLU A 81 4.77 -3.22 17.02
C GLU A 81 5.90 -4.05 16.41
N VAL A 82 7.07 -4.03 17.04
CA VAL A 82 8.23 -4.82 16.59
C VAL A 82 8.00 -6.29 16.92
N LEU A 83 7.96 -7.13 15.89
CA LEU A 83 7.75 -8.58 16.02
C LEU A 83 9.08 -9.33 16.14
N ASN A 84 10.08 -8.91 15.37
CA ASN A 84 11.40 -9.52 15.38
C ASN A 84 12.46 -8.54 14.85
N THR A 85 13.66 -8.55 15.44
CA THR A 85 14.82 -7.82 14.91
C THR A 85 15.62 -8.73 13.97
N ILE A 86 15.76 -8.32 12.71
CA ILE A 86 16.51 -9.05 11.67
C ILE A 86 17.98 -8.60 11.65
N ALA A 87 18.21 -7.30 11.77
CA ALA A 87 19.53 -6.71 11.88
C ALA A 87 19.49 -5.58 12.91
N SER A 88 20.43 -5.58 13.85
CA SER A 88 20.55 -4.53 14.87
C SER A 88 21.03 -3.23 14.24
N GLY A 89 20.53 -2.11 14.78
CA GLY A 89 21.06 -0.79 14.41
C GLY A 89 22.39 -0.46 15.07
N ASP A 90 23.01 0.61 14.58
CA ASP A 90 24.29 1.13 15.08
C ASP A 90 24.13 2.30 16.06
N GLY A 91 22.89 2.62 16.47
CA GLY A 91 22.59 3.74 17.37
C GLY A 91 22.58 5.10 16.71
N GLY A 92 22.85 5.19 15.40
CA GLY A 92 22.83 6.44 14.64
C GLY A 92 21.43 7.00 14.42
N THR A 93 21.39 8.23 13.86
CA THR A 93 20.16 8.95 13.58
C THR A 93 19.38 8.33 12.42
N LEU A 94 18.07 8.13 12.61
CA LEU A 94 17.18 7.65 11.56
C LEU A 94 17.13 8.61 10.36
N PRO A 95 17.08 8.11 9.12
CA PRO A 95 16.92 8.96 7.93
C PRO A 95 15.56 9.67 7.90
N ALA A 96 15.48 10.77 7.15
CA ALA A 96 14.28 11.62 7.09
C ALA A 96 13.30 11.22 5.98
N GLN A 97 13.77 10.51 4.96
CA GLN A 97 12.96 10.09 3.81
C GLN A 97 12.41 8.69 4.01
N VAL A 98 11.31 8.39 3.32
CA VAL A 98 10.68 7.07 3.34
C VAL A 98 10.38 6.60 1.93
N ILE A 99 10.54 5.30 1.70
CA ILE A 99 10.04 4.60 0.53
C ILE A 99 9.19 3.40 0.93
N VAL A 100 8.33 2.97 0.02
CA VAL A 100 7.59 1.71 0.12
C VAL A 100 7.99 0.79 -1.01
N GLU A 101 8.18 -0.51 -0.72
CA GLU A 101 8.57 -1.50 -1.72
C GLU A 101 7.65 -2.72 -1.63
N GLY A 102 7.17 -3.19 -2.79
CA GLY A 102 6.36 -4.41 -2.90
C GLY A 102 4.98 -4.36 -2.25
N LEU A 103 4.58 -3.23 -1.64
CA LEU A 103 3.26 -3.08 -1.05
C LEU A 103 2.19 -2.96 -2.15
N THR A 104 1.22 -3.86 -2.08
CA THR A 104 0.01 -3.83 -2.90
C THR A 104 -1.22 -3.92 -2.01
N VAL A 105 -2.29 -3.23 -2.39
CA VAL A 105 -3.62 -3.43 -1.79
C VAL A 105 -4.46 -4.34 -2.67
N PRO A 106 -5.15 -5.33 -2.08
CA PRO A 106 -6.23 -6.07 -2.75
C PRO A 106 -7.29 -5.12 -3.34
N GLU A 107 -7.91 -5.47 -4.48
CA GLU A 107 -8.89 -4.59 -5.14
C GLU A 107 -10.15 -4.33 -4.32
N ASN A 108 -10.57 -5.31 -3.51
CA ASN A 108 -11.71 -5.16 -2.61
C ASN A 108 -11.46 -4.17 -1.46
N LEU A 109 -10.21 -3.72 -1.30
CA LEU A 109 -9.75 -2.86 -0.24
C LEU A 109 -9.89 -1.39 -0.66
N LYS A 110 -10.75 -0.66 0.06
CA LYS A 110 -11.08 0.75 -0.22
C LYS A 110 -10.08 1.68 0.47
N PRO A 111 -10.02 2.97 0.06
CA PRO A 111 -9.41 4.01 0.89
C PRO A 111 -9.94 3.97 2.33
N GLY A 112 -9.06 4.22 3.30
CA GLY A 112 -9.40 4.06 4.71
C GLY A 112 -8.19 3.94 5.63
N MET A 113 -8.46 3.54 6.87
CA MET A 113 -7.49 3.39 7.93
C MET A 113 -7.17 1.91 8.12
N TYR A 114 -5.88 1.56 8.12
CA TYR A 114 -5.44 0.18 8.15
C TYR A 114 -4.28 -0.04 9.11
N LYS A 115 -4.28 -1.18 9.79
CA LYS A 115 -3.09 -1.80 10.34
C LYS A 115 -2.41 -2.58 9.21
N LEU A 116 -1.14 -2.26 8.96
CA LEU A 116 -0.30 -2.97 8.01
C LEU A 116 0.60 -3.93 8.79
N LYS A 117 0.44 -5.23 8.56
CA LYS A 117 1.05 -6.30 9.37
C LYS A 117 2.17 -6.99 8.63
N ASN A 118 3.12 -7.54 9.40
CA ASN A 118 4.21 -8.37 8.91
C ASN A 118 5.00 -7.69 7.77
N VAL A 119 5.38 -6.43 7.96
CA VAL A 119 6.26 -5.73 7.01
C VAL A 119 7.68 -5.70 7.53
N THR A 120 8.64 -5.64 6.62
CA THR A 120 10.01 -5.29 6.97
C THR A 120 10.13 -3.78 7.06
N LEU A 121 10.61 -3.29 8.18
CA LEU A 121 10.95 -1.88 8.40
C LEU A 121 12.46 -1.76 8.55
N SER A 122 13.11 -0.98 7.70
CA SER A 122 14.55 -0.73 7.77
C SER A 122 14.88 0.77 7.71
N SER A 123 16.08 1.14 8.15
CA SER A 123 16.51 2.54 8.33
C SER A 123 17.93 2.82 7.83
N ASN A 124 18.43 2.07 6.84
CA ASN A 124 19.77 2.26 6.30
C ASN A 124 19.75 3.18 5.07
N GLY A 125 20.21 4.43 5.24
CA GLY A 125 20.18 5.49 4.22
C GLY A 125 18.80 6.10 3.95
N THR A 126 17.72 5.32 3.94
CA THR A 126 16.32 5.77 3.84
C THR A 126 15.43 4.86 4.67
N MET A 127 14.35 5.38 5.26
CA MET A 127 13.38 4.52 5.94
C MET A 127 12.64 3.72 4.87
N GLN A 128 12.53 2.41 5.03
CA GLN A 128 11.87 1.58 4.05
C GLN A 128 10.81 0.72 4.72
N VAL A 129 9.59 0.79 4.21
CA VAL A 129 8.51 -0.15 4.54
C VAL A 129 8.36 -1.11 3.37
N LYS A 130 8.75 -2.36 3.58
CA LYS A 130 8.79 -3.38 2.54
C LYS A 130 7.81 -4.51 2.83
N ALA A 131 7.04 -4.90 1.81
CA ALA A 131 6.18 -6.06 1.89
C ALA A 131 7.01 -7.35 2.07
N THR A 132 6.43 -8.29 2.80
CA THR A 132 6.87 -9.68 2.89
C THR A 132 5.80 -10.58 2.25
N ALA A 133 6.07 -11.89 2.17
CA ALA A 133 5.08 -12.86 1.72
C ALA A 133 3.83 -12.91 2.63
N ASP A 134 3.98 -12.51 3.89
CA ASP A 134 2.93 -12.59 4.92
C ASP A 134 2.30 -11.22 5.22
N THR A 135 2.58 -10.21 4.40
CA THR A 135 2.05 -8.87 4.60
C THR A 135 0.53 -8.85 4.47
N LEU A 136 -0.15 -8.28 5.46
CA LEU A 136 -1.60 -8.21 5.51
C LEU A 136 -2.08 -6.79 5.84
N TRP A 137 -3.18 -6.40 5.21
CA TRP A 137 -3.92 -5.20 5.53
C TRP A 137 -5.14 -5.56 6.38
N GLU A 138 -5.25 -4.95 7.56
CA GLU A 138 -6.38 -5.15 8.48
C GLU A 138 -7.02 -3.78 8.75
N MET A 139 -8.35 -3.68 8.71
CA MET A 139 -9.03 -2.40 8.96
C MET A 139 -8.82 -1.96 10.41
N ALA A 140 -8.45 -0.69 10.61
CA ALA A 140 -8.11 -0.14 11.93
C ALA A 140 -9.26 0.63 12.59
#